data_AF-A0A7D5MZ32-F1
#
_entry.id   AF-A0A7D5MZ32-F1
#
_cell.length_a   1.000
_cell.length_b   1.000
_cell.length_c   1.000
_cell.angle_alpha   90.00
_cell.angle_beta   90.00
_cell.angle_gamma   90.00
#
_symmetry.space_group_name_H-M   'P 1'
#
loop_
_entity.id
_entity.type
_entity.pdbx_description
1 polymer ?
#
loop_
_entity_poly.entity_id
_entity_poly.type
_entity_poly.pdbx_seq_one_letter_code
_entity_poly.pdbx_strand_id
1 'polypeptide(L)'
;MSLYHLFVVAAYQAEIILCPLTNNLSFSQALRPAFQYYFRKATTGDVDAQFRLGVGYYYGLGIETDLNKALYWLSQAAKQNYTAAEVFLGVLNDQALLPNHTEQAALQWFFRAAKQNDPIGKTMLGIYYLYGRGNLVADPNIANYWLQQSVKLNYGLAQVYLAELYYSGKGVEQNYPHALQLFKKA
;
A
#
# COMPACT_ATOMS: atom_id res chain seq x y z
N MET A 1 -7.74 11.07 11.27
CA MET A 1 -7.27 10.86 9.88
C MET A 1 -5.75 10.79 9.94
N SER A 2 -5.16 9.59 9.94
CA SER A 2 -3.73 9.44 10.20
C SER A 2 -2.90 9.89 8.99
N LEU A 3 -1.71 10.46 9.23
CA LEU A 3 -0.74 10.85 8.19
C LEU A 3 -0.44 9.71 7.20
N TYR A 4 -0.58 8.46 7.65
CA TYR A 4 -0.51 7.24 6.85
C TYR A 4 -1.56 7.15 5.71
N HIS A 5 -2.80 7.58 5.98
CA HIS A 5 -3.87 7.62 4.97
C HIS A 5 -3.53 8.62 3.86
N LEU A 6 -2.91 9.76 4.19
CA LEU A 6 -2.47 10.72 3.19
C LEU A 6 -1.30 10.16 2.37
N PHE A 7 -0.29 9.54 2.97
CA PHE A 7 0.93 9.13 2.25
C PHE A 7 0.75 7.93 1.32
N VAL A 8 0.01 6.88 1.71
CA VAL A 8 -0.16 5.69 0.86
C VAL A 8 -1.18 5.95 -0.25
N VAL A 9 -2.27 6.64 0.07
CA VAL A 9 -3.25 7.06 -0.94
C VAL A 9 -2.61 8.11 -1.85
N ALA A 10 -1.82 9.06 -1.33
CA ALA A 10 -1.09 10.03 -2.16
C ALA A 10 0.00 9.39 -3.02
N ALA A 11 0.70 8.33 -2.60
CA ALA A 11 1.71 7.69 -3.44
C ALA A 11 1.08 7.00 -4.67
N TYR A 12 -0.07 6.33 -4.49
CA TYR A 12 -0.83 5.77 -5.62
C TYR A 12 -1.67 6.81 -6.37
N GLN A 13 -2.04 7.91 -5.73
CA GLN A 13 -2.66 9.07 -6.39
C GLN A 13 -1.63 9.92 -7.14
N ALA A 14 -0.37 9.99 -6.73
CA ALA A 14 0.64 10.86 -7.34
C ALA A 14 1.11 10.35 -8.71
N GLU A 15 1.16 9.04 -8.92
CA GLU A 15 1.45 8.46 -10.24
C GLU A 15 0.22 8.36 -11.16
N ILE A 16 -1.01 8.57 -10.65
CA ILE A 16 -2.24 8.37 -11.43
C ILE A 16 -3.10 9.64 -11.56
N ILE A 17 -3.05 10.61 -10.64
CA ILE A 17 -4.03 11.70 -10.56
C ILE A 17 -3.43 12.97 -9.93
N LEU A 18 -2.89 13.85 -10.76
CA LEU A 18 -2.76 15.28 -10.45
C LEU A 18 -4.16 15.92 -10.41
N CYS A 19 -4.91 15.71 -9.32
CA CYS A 19 -5.96 16.62 -8.85
C CYS A 19 -6.61 16.12 -7.54
N PRO A 20 -6.39 16.78 -6.41
CA PRO A 20 -7.34 16.73 -5.30
C PRO A 20 -8.54 17.62 -5.68
N LEU A 21 -9.76 17.16 -5.41
CA LEU A 21 -11.04 17.83 -5.69
C LEU A 21 -11.50 17.72 -7.15
N THR A 22 -12.24 16.66 -7.47
CA THR A 22 -13.66 16.78 -7.88
C THR A 22 -14.22 15.40 -8.19
N ASN A 23 -15.29 15.02 -7.48
CA ASN A 23 -16.35 14.18 -8.02
C ASN A 23 -17.06 14.96 -9.15
N ASN A 24 -16.33 15.38 -10.19
CA ASN A 24 -16.94 16.03 -11.34
C ASN A 24 -17.25 14.98 -12.38
N LEU A 25 -18.54 14.85 -12.68
CA LEU A 25 -19.07 14.01 -13.75
C LEU A 25 -18.30 14.20 -15.06
N SER A 26 -17.82 15.42 -15.35
CA SER A 26 -17.01 15.74 -16.53
C SER A 26 -15.62 15.06 -16.54
N PHE A 27 -14.96 14.97 -15.38
CA PHE A 27 -13.66 14.30 -15.26
C PHE A 27 -13.82 12.78 -15.41
N SER A 28 -14.83 12.18 -14.75
CA SER A 28 -15.12 10.76 -14.93
C SER A 28 -15.52 10.46 -16.37
N GLN A 29 -16.31 11.30 -17.03
CA GLN A 29 -16.64 11.13 -18.46
C GLN A 29 -15.39 11.15 -19.37
N ALA A 30 -14.42 12.03 -19.10
CA ALA A 30 -13.17 12.11 -19.86
C ALA A 30 -12.31 10.84 -19.76
N LEU A 31 -12.45 10.06 -18.67
CA LEU A 31 -11.70 8.83 -18.45
C LEU A 31 -12.34 7.57 -19.08
N ARG A 32 -13.56 7.67 -19.63
CA ARG A 32 -14.25 6.54 -20.28
C ARG A 32 -13.43 5.85 -21.38
N PRO A 33 -12.74 6.57 -22.30
CA PRO A 33 -11.94 5.92 -23.33
C PRO A 33 -10.75 5.13 -22.75
N ALA A 34 -10.09 5.68 -21.73
CA ALA A 34 -9.01 5.00 -21.02
C ALA A 34 -9.53 3.73 -20.32
N PHE A 35 -10.68 3.83 -19.65
CA PHE A 35 -11.34 2.68 -19.04
C PHE A 35 -11.64 1.57 -20.06
N GLN A 36 -12.22 1.91 -21.22
CA GLN A 36 -12.50 0.93 -22.29
C GLN A 36 -11.23 0.30 -22.86
N TYR A 37 -10.15 1.08 -22.98
CA TYR A 37 -8.85 0.55 -23.41
C TYR A 37 -8.30 -0.47 -22.42
N TYR A 38 -8.25 -0.13 -21.13
CA TYR A 38 -7.82 -1.07 -20.09
C TYR A 38 -8.75 -2.27 -19.97
N PHE A 39 -10.06 -2.10 -20.18
CA PHE A 39 -11.02 -3.20 -20.22
C PHE A 39 -10.62 -4.27 -21.23
N ARG A 40 -10.37 -3.87 -22.47
CA ARG A 40 -9.95 -4.80 -23.54
C ARG A 40 -8.63 -5.51 -23.22
N LYS A 41 -7.64 -4.79 -22.69
CA LYS A 41 -6.35 -5.37 -22.31
C LYS A 41 -6.43 -6.32 -21.12
N ALA A 42 -7.18 -5.97 -20.08
CA ALA A 42 -7.34 -6.82 -18.91
C ALA A 42 -8.04 -8.13 -19.26
N THR A 43 -9.00 -8.11 -20.20
CA THR A 43 -9.64 -9.33 -20.70
C THR A 43 -8.70 -10.26 -21.46
N THR A 44 -7.57 -9.76 -21.96
CA THR A 44 -6.52 -10.58 -22.58
C THR A 44 -5.40 -10.94 -21.60
N GLY A 45 -5.57 -10.67 -20.30
CA GLY A 45 -4.63 -11.05 -19.25
C GLY A 45 -3.57 -10.00 -18.87
N ASP A 46 -3.59 -8.80 -19.47
CA ASP A 46 -2.62 -7.74 -19.17
C ASP A 46 -2.74 -7.31 -17.70
N VAL A 47 -1.66 -7.53 -16.93
CA VAL A 47 -1.65 -7.40 -15.48
C VAL A 47 -1.76 -5.95 -14.99
N ASP A 48 -1.14 -5.00 -15.70
CA ASP A 48 -1.22 -3.57 -15.40
C ASP A 48 -2.64 -3.06 -15.70
N ALA A 49 -3.23 -3.51 -16.81
CA ALA A 49 -4.61 -3.18 -17.14
C ALA A 49 -5.61 -3.75 -16.12
N GLN A 50 -5.40 -4.98 -15.64
CA GLN A 50 -6.22 -5.56 -14.56
C GLN A 50 -6.13 -4.71 -13.29
N PHE A 51 -4.92 -4.30 -12.87
CA PHE A 51 -4.76 -3.41 -11.72
C PHE A 51 -5.49 -2.08 -11.93
N ARG A 52 -5.31 -1.43 -13.08
CA ARG A 52 -5.95 -0.14 -13.40
C ARG A 52 -7.46 -0.21 -13.47
N LEU A 53 -8.03 -1.31 -13.98
CA LEU A 53 -9.48 -1.54 -13.92
C LEU A 53 -9.96 -1.71 -12.49
N GLY A 54 -9.22 -2.47 -11.68
CA GLY A 54 -9.49 -2.63 -10.27
C GLY A 54 -9.60 -1.29 -9.54
N VAL A 55 -8.58 -0.44 -9.72
CA VAL A 55 -8.54 0.94 -9.20
C VAL A 55 -9.66 1.79 -9.79
N GLY A 56 -9.95 1.66 -11.10
CA GLY A 56 -10.98 2.41 -11.78
C GLY A 56 -12.39 2.12 -11.25
N TYR A 57 -12.72 0.84 -11.01
CA TYR A 57 -13.96 0.45 -10.34
C TYR A 57 -14.00 0.87 -8.87
N TYR A 58 -12.86 0.95 -8.18
CA TYR A 58 -12.83 1.37 -6.77
C TYR A 58 -13.14 2.88 -6.62
N TYR A 59 -12.54 3.72 -7.46
CA TYR A 59 -12.68 5.19 -7.39
C TYR A 59 -13.72 5.79 -8.35
N GLY A 60 -14.31 5.01 -9.25
CA GLY A 60 -15.28 5.50 -10.23
C GLY A 60 -14.64 6.28 -11.41
N LEU A 61 -13.47 5.84 -11.86
CA LEU A 61 -12.69 6.49 -12.91
C LEU A 61 -13.16 6.01 -14.30
N GLY A 62 -13.98 6.79 -14.98
CA GLY A 62 -14.52 6.39 -16.29
C GLY A 62 -15.71 5.44 -16.22
N ILE A 63 -16.14 5.06 -15.02
CA ILE A 63 -17.22 4.11 -14.77
C ILE A 63 -17.83 4.39 -13.38
N GLU A 64 -19.02 3.86 -13.09
CA GLU A 64 -19.55 3.85 -11.73
C GLU A 64 -18.73 2.94 -10.82
N THR A 65 -18.65 3.30 -9.54
CA THR A 65 -17.94 2.50 -8.54
C THR A 65 -18.59 1.13 -8.37
N ASP A 66 -17.80 0.07 -8.32
CA ASP A 66 -18.26 -1.30 -8.07
C ASP A 66 -17.18 -2.06 -7.32
N LEU A 67 -17.33 -2.17 -6.00
CA LEU A 67 -16.32 -2.80 -5.14
C LEU A 67 -16.08 -4.27 -5.50
N ASN A 68 -17.12 -5.01 -5.91
CA ASN A 68 -16.97 -6.41 -6.28
C ASN A 68 -16.12 -6.57 -7.54
N LYS A 69 -16.37 -5.74 -8.57
CA LYS A 69 -15.53 -5.72 -9.77
C LYS A 69 -14.13 -5.20 -9.49
N ALA A 70 -13.98 -4.20 -8.62
CA ALA A 70 -12.68 -3.70 -8.19
C ALA A 70 -11.83 -4.83 -7.58
N LEU A 71 -12.39 -5.53 -6.59
CA LEU A 71 -11.75 -6.66 -5.93
C LEU A 71 -11.45 -7.81 -6.89
N TYR A 72 -12.37 -8.11 -7.81
CA TYR A 72 -12.13 -9.13 -8.84
C TYR A 72 -10.86 -8.81 -9.64
N TRP A 73 -10.77 -7.61 -10.22
CA TRP A 73 -9.65 -7.25 -11.09
C TRP A 73 -8.33 -7.06 -10.32
N LEU A 74 -8.36 -6.46 -9.13
CA LEU A 74 -7.20 -6.38 -8.25
C LEU A 74 -6.69 -7.78 -7.88
N SER A 75 -7.60 -8.72 -7.59
CA SER A 75 -7.22 -10.10 -7.26
C SER A 75 -6.63 -10.84 -8.46
N GLN A 76 -7.10 -10.60 -9.69
CA GLN A 76 -6.48 -11.17 -10.88
C GLN A 76 -5.06 -10.66 -11.07
N ALA A 77 -4.82 -9.36 -10.92
CA ALA A 77 -3.47 -8.79 -10.99
C ALA A 77 -2.57 -9.36 -9.88
N ALA A 78 -3.07 -9.44 -8.65
CA ALA A 78 -2.32 -10.00 -7.52
C ALA A 78 -2.04 -11.51 -7.71
N LYS A 79 -2.91 -12.30 -8.34
CA LYS A 79 -2.64 -13.71 -8.68
C LYS A 79 -1.47 -13.87 -9.65
N GLN A 80 -1.20 -12.85 -10.45
CA GLN A 80 -0.03 -12.78 -11.34
C GLN A 80 1.21 -12.17 -10.64
N ASN A 81 1.22 -12.11 -9.30
CA ASN A 81 2.27 -11.50 -8.48
C ASN A 81 2.50 -10.01 -8.75
N TYR A 82 1.48 -9.27 -9.20
CA TYR A 82 1.62 -7.83 -9.38
C TYR A 82 1.64 -7.10 -8.03
N THR A 83 2.84 -6.71 -7.60
CA THR A 83 3.12 -6.13 -6.29
C THR A 83 2.20 -4.97 -5.92
N ALA A 84 1.92 -4.05 -6.86
CA ALA A 84 1.05 -2.91 -6.58
C ALA A 84 -0.40 -3.33 -6.26
N ALA A 85 -0.91 -4.40 -6.88
CA ALA A 85 -2.22 -4.95 -6.54
C ALA A 85 -2.22 -5.63 -5.16
N GLU A 86 -1.14 -6.35 -4.83
CA GLU A 86 -0.97 -6.95 -3.50
C GLU A 86 -0.95 -5.87 -2.41
N VAL A 87 -0.14 -4.83 -2.57
CA VAL A 87 -0.09 -3.70 -1.62
C VAL A 87 -1.46 -3.03 -1.51
N PHE A 88 -2.13 -2.76 -2.63
CA PHE A 88 -3.45 -2.12 -2.61
C PHE A 88 -4.47 -2.95 -1.84
N LEU A 89 -4.55 -4.26 -2.11
CA LEU A 89 -5.42 -5.17 -1.36
C LEU A 89 -5.05 -5.25 0.12
N GLY A 90 -3.76 -5.22 0.45
CA GLY A 90 -3.29 -5.15 1.83
C GLY A 90 -3.79 -3.90 2.55
N VAL A 91 -3.68 -2.73 1.90
CA VAL A 91 -4.14 -1.44 2.44
C VAL A 91 -5.66 -1.41 2.61
N LEU A 92 -6.44 -1.93 1.65
CA LEU A 92 -7.89 -1.99 1.78
C LEU A 92 -8.33 -2.82 2.99
N ASN A 93 -7.61 -3.91 3.28
CA ASN A 93 -7.86 -4.72 4.47
C ASN A 93 -7.40 -4.01 5.76
N ASP A 94 -6.21 -3.40 5.75
CA ASP A 94 -5.64 -2.73 6.93
C ASP A 94 -6.48 -1.54 7.39
N GLN A 95 -7.03 -0.77 6.44
CA GLN A 95 -7.80 0.44 6.70
C GLN A 95 -9.30 0.20 6.87
N ALA A 96 -9.73 -1.06 6.99
CA ALA A 96 -11.15 -1.40 7.13
C ALA A 96 -12.06 -0.94 5.98
N LEU A 97 -11.51 -0.88 4.76
CA LEU A 97 -12.23 -0.40 3.56
C LEU A 97 -13.00 -1.52 2.85
N LEU A 98 -12.86 -2.77 3.30
CA LEU A 98 -13.62 -3.93 2.80
C LEU A 98 -14.63 -4.41 3.86
N PRO A 99 -15.83 -4.88 3.45
CA PRO A 99 -16.81 -5.42 4.40
C PRO A 99 -16.29 -6.58 5.27
N ASN A 100 -15.44 -7.44 4.70
CA ASN A 100 -14.84 -8.59 5.39
C ASN A 100 -13.33 -8.39 5.65
N HIS A 101 -12.90 -7.15 5.88
CA HIS A 101 -11.50 -6.86 6.13
C HIS A 101 -11.02 -7.56 7.40
N THR A 102 -9.76 -7.97 7.40
CA THR A 102 -9.05 -8.41 8.61
C THR A 102 -7.60 -7.96 8.54
N GLU A 103 -7.01 -7.66 9.70
CA GLU A 103 -5.56 -7.39 9.79
C GLU A 103 -4.74 -8.60 9.30
N GLN A 104 -5.26 -9.83 9.46
CA GLN A 104 -4.60 -11.04 8.98
C GLN A 104 -4.56 -11.10 7.45
N ALA A 105 -5.66 -10.74 6.77
CA ALA A 105 -5.69 -10.64 5.33
C ALA A 105 -4.74 -9.54 4.82
N ALA A 106 -4.71 -8.38 5.50
CA ALA A 106 -3.75 -7.32 5.20
C ALA A 106 -2.30 -7.80 5.32
N LEU A 107 -1.98 -8.46 6.44
CA LEU A 107 -0.67 -9.03 6.73
C LEU A 107 -0.22 -10.01 5.65
N GLN A 108 -1.11 -10.90 5.20
CA GLN A 108 -0.80 -11.85 4.13
C GLN A 108 -0.41 -11.15 2.82
N TRP A 109 -1.13 -10.08 2.44
CA TRP A 109 -0.80 -9.29 1.26
C TRP A 109 0.53 -8.56 1.40
N PHE A 110 0.78 -7.92 2.55
CA PHE A 110 2.05 -7.25 2.81
C PHE A 110 3.22 -8.22 2.84
N PHE A 111 3.04 -9.45 3.33
CA PHE A 111 4.05 -10.50 3.25
C PHE A 111 4.42 -10.85 1.80
N ARG A 112 3.43 -10.96 0.92
CA ARG A 112 3.69 -11.23 -0.50
C ARG A 112 4.46 -10.09 -1.15
N ALA A 113 4.02 -8.84 -0.97
CA ALA A 113 4.70 -7.67 -1.50
C ALA A 113 6.15 -7.56 -0.96
N ALA A 114 6.36 -7.77 0.33
CA ALA A 114 7.69 -7.71 0.94
C ALA A 114 8.66 -8.76 0.37
N LYS A 115 8.18 -9.98 0.07
CA LYS A 115 8.98 -11.02 -0.61
C LYS A 115 9.41 -10.61 -2.01
N GLN A 116 8.63 -9.76 -2.67
CA GLN A 116 8.96 -9.16 -3.97
C GLN A 116 9.81 -7.90 -3.85
N ASN A 117 10.45 -7.68 -2.69
CA ASN A 117 11.30 -6.54 -2.40
C ASN A 117 10.56 -5.18 -2.37
N ASP A 118 9.23 -5.18 -2.18
CA ASP A 118 8.44 -3.95 -2.12
C ASP A 118 8.70 -3.15 -0.83
N PRO A 119 8.99 -1.83 -0.91
CA PRO A 119 9.22 -1.03 0.27
C PRO A 119 7.96 -0.87 1.15
N ILE A 120 6.77 -0.74 0.57
CA ILE A 120 5.54 -0.56 1.34
C ILE A 120 5.23 -1.85 2.11
N GLY A 121 5.26 -3.00 1.44
CA GLY A 121 5.08 -4.32 2.04
C GLY A 121 6.04 -4.55 3.21
N LYS A 122 7.34 -4.31 3.02
CA LYS A 122 8.35 -4.41 4.09
C LYS A 122 8.06 -3.46 5.25
N THR A 123 7.69 -2.22 4.97
CA THR A 123 7.37 -1.24 6.01
C THR A 123 6.17 -1.69 6.83
N MET A 124 5.13 -2.21 6.17
CA MET A 124 3.94 -2.71 6.84
C MET A 124 4.22 -3.94 7.68
N LEU A 125 5.05 -4.88 7.20
CA LEU A 125 5.52 -5.98 8.06
C LEU A 125 6.25 -5.45 9.30
N GLY A 126 7.13 -4.47 9.10
CA GLY A 126 7.83 -3.81 10.20
C GLY A 126 6.88 -3.28 11.27
N ILE A 127 5.85 -2.53 10.86
CA ILE A 127 4.83 -1.96 11.75
C ILE A 127 4.00 -3.06 12.42
N TYR A 128 3.60 -4.09 11.68
CA TYR A 128 2.80 -5.19 12.22
C TYR A 128 3.55 -5.95 13.31
N TYR A 129 4.84 -6.25 13.11
CA TYR A 129 5.68 -6.84 14.14
C TYR A 129 6.00 -5.88 15.28
N LEU A 130 6.14 -4.57 15.02
CA LEU A 130 6.40 -3.60 16.07
C LEU A 130 5.27 -3.54 17.11
N TYR A 131 4.03 -3.61 16.64
CA TYR A 131 2.84 -3.45 17.49
C TYR A 131 2.06 -4.74 17.74
N GLY A 132 2.52 -5.89 17.22
CA GLY A 132 1.82 -7.18 17.39
C GLY A 132 0.44 -7.21 16.72
N ARG A 133 0.29 -6.59 15.55
CA ARG A 133 -0.98 -6.55 14.79
C ARG A 133 -1.20 -7.84 14.01
N GLY A 134 -2.45 -8.11 13.62
CA GLY A 134 -2.79 -9.29 12.82
C GLY A 134 -2.52 -10.62 13.53
N ASN A 135 -2.71 -10.65 14.86
CA ASN A 135 -2.40 -11.77 15.75
C ASN A 135 -0.90 -12.16 15.82
N LEU A 136 0.00 -11.23 15.49
CA LEU A 136 1.42 -11.42 15.73
C LEU A 136 1.78 -11.12 17.19
N VAL A 137 2.80 -11.81 17.70
CA VAL A 137 3.50 -11.36 18.91
C VAL A 137 4.41 -10.21 18.51
N ALA A 138 4.37 -9.11 19.26
CA ALA A 138 5.23 -7.97 18.99
C ALA A 138 6.71 -8.38 19.10
N ASP A 139 7.48 -8.11 18.06
CA ASP A 139 8.91 -8.39 17.99
C ASP A 139 9.63 -7.21 17.33
N PRO A 140 10.23 -6.30 18.13
CA PRO A 140 10.92 -5.15 17.59
C PRO A 140 12.21 -5.50 16.82
N ASN A 141 12.80 -6.68 17.02
CA ASN A 141 13.96 -7.11 16.23
C ASN A 141 13.53 -7.44 14.79
N ILE A 142 12.43 -8.17 14.63
CA ILE A 142 11.83 -8.44 13.32
C ILE A 142 11.36 -7.13 12.68
N ALA A 143 10.77 -6.23 13.47
CA ALA A 143 10.39 -4.90 12.99
C ALA A 143 11.59 -4.12 12.44
N ASN A 144 12.68 -4.04 13.22
CA ASN A 144 13.93 -3.40 12.81
C ASN A 144 14.48 -4.01 11.51
N TYR A 145 14.50 -5.34 11.40
CA TYR A 145 14.96 -6.02 10.18
C TYR A 145 14.19 -5.54 8.93
N TRP A 146 12.86 -5.61 8.96
CA TRP A 146 12.04 -5.24 7.81
C TRP A 146 12.14 -3.74 7.48
N LEU A 147 12.12 -2.89 8.51
CA LEU A 147 12.25 -1.44 8.34
C LEU A 147 13.60 -1.06 7.73
N GLN A 148 14.71 -1.65 8.20
CA GLN A 148 16.03 -1.44 7.58
C GLN A 148 16.07 -1.83 6.10
N GLN A 149 15.44 -2.95 5.73
CA GLN A 149 15.36 -3.34 4.31
C GLN A 149 14.52 -2.38 3.46
N SER A 150 13.50 -1.74 4.04
CA SER A 150 12.70 -0.73 3.36
C SER A 150 13.42 0.63 3.26
N VAL A 151 14.16 1.03 4.29
CA VAL A 151 14.98 2.25 4.28
C VAL A 151 16.04 2.20 3.18
N LYS A 152 16.65 1.03 2.91
CA LYS A 152 17.57 0.83 1.78
C LYS A 152 16.94 1.10 0.41
N LEU A 153 15.62 1.04 0.32
CA LEU A 153 14.82 1.35 -0.86
C LEU A 153 14.29 2.80 -0.85
N ASN A 154 14.78 3.64 0.05
CA ASN A 154 14.46 5.07 0.18
C ASN A 154 12.98 5.37 0.48
N TYR A 155 12.29 4.48 1.19
CA TYR A 155 10.91 4.74 1.61
C TYR A 155 10.85 5.52 2.92
N GLY A 156 10.43 6.79 2.85
CA GLY A 156 10.46 7.73 3.99
C GLY A 156 9.69 7.26 5.22
N LEU A 157 8.53 6.61 5.04
CA LEU A 157 7.78 6.09 6.18
C LEU A 157 8.56 5.04 6.97
N ALA A 158 9.37 4.20 6.31
CA ALA A 158 10.22 3.25 7.02
C ALA A 158 11.31 3.95 7.84
N GLN A 159 11.81 5.09 7.37
CA GLN A 159 12.79 5.88 8.10
C GLN A 159 12.19 6.47 9.38
N VAL A 160 10.93 6.92 9.33
CA VAL A 160 10.20 7.39 10.52
C VAL A 160 10.10 6.28 11.58
N TYR A 161 9.61 5.10 11.22
CA TYR A 161 9.44 4.00 12.19
C TYR A 161 10.78 3.43 12.67
N LEU A 162 11.80 3.38 11.80
CA LEU A 162 13.15 2.96 12.20
C LEU A 162 13.77 3.97 13.16
N ALA A 163 13.56 5.27 12.93
CA ALA A 163 14.00 6.32 13.84
C ALA A 163 13.31 6.22 15.20
N GLU A 164 12.01 5.90 15.25
CA GLU A 164 11.28 5.67 16.50
C GLU A 164 11.85 4.48 17.29
N LEU A 165 12.22 3.40 16.60
CA LEU A 165 12.88 2.24 17.22
C LEU A 165 14.21 2.64 17.89
N TYR A 166 15.09 3.34 17.16
CA TYR A 166 16.36 3.80 17.72
C TYR A 166 16.19 4.89 18.79
N TYR A 167 15.16 5.74 18.67
CA TYR A 167 14.86 6.76 19.67
C TYR A 167 14.38 6.14 20.98
N SER A 168 13.53 5.13 20.90
CA SER A 168 12.94 4.48 22.08
C SER A 168 13.79 3.35 22.67
N GLY A 169 14.74 2.80 21.92
CA GLY A 169 15.53 1.63 22.34
C GLY A 169 14.73 0.33 22.41
N LYS A 170 13.58 0.24 21.72
CA LYS A 170 12.74 -0.97 21.71
C LYS A 170 13.34 -2.04 20.79
N GLY A 171 13.95 -3.06 21.38
CA GLY A 171 14.59 -4.19 20.66
C GLY A 171 15.74 -3.81 19.73
N VAL A 172 16.26 -2.59 19.86
CA VAL A 172 17.56 -2.15 19.34
C VAL A 172 18.22 -1.28 20.40
N GLU A 173 19.54 -1.16 20.38
CA GLU A 173 20.22 -0.20 21.26
C GLU A 173 19.75 1.22 20.95
N GLN A 174 19.43 1.98 22.00
CA GLN A 174 18.99 3.36 21.85
C GLN A 174 20.09 4.22 21.23
N ASN A 175 19.76 4.93 20.16
CA ASN A 175 20.73 5.73 19.41
C ASN A 175 20.07 7.02 18.88
N TYR A 176 20.08 8.08 19.69
CA TYR A 176 19.51 9.36 19.32
C TYR A 176 20.16 10.01 18.09
N PRO A 177 21.50 10.02 17.92
CA PRO A 177 22.12 10.57 16.72
C PRO A 177 21.64 9.88 15.44
N HIS A 178 21.55 8.55 15.45
CA HIS A 178 21.07 7.79 14.30
C HIS A 178 19.58 8.02 14.04
N ALA A 179 18.75 8.02 15.09
CA ALA A 179 17.33 8.35 14.97
C ALA A 179 17.11 9.73 14.34
N LEU A 180 17.86 10.76 14.80
CA LEU A 180 17.78 12.10 14.24
C LEU A 180 18.20 12.16 12.76
N GLN A 181 19.22 11.39 12.37
CA GLN A 181 19.62 11.31 10.96
C GLN A 181 18.53 10.68 10.09
N LEU A 182 17.87 9.64 10.57
CA LEU A 182 16.75 8.99 9.88
C LEU A 182 15.55 9.94 9.77
N PHE A 183 15.17 10.63 10.85
CA PHE A 183 14.10 11.64 10.80
C PHE A 183 14.37 12.77 9.81
N LYS A 184 15.63 13.19 9.66
CA LYS A 184 16.02 14.24 8.70
C LYS A 184 15.94 13.80 7.23
N LYS A 185 16.02 12.49 6.97
CA LYS A 185 15.98 11.93 5.61
C LYS A 185 14.56 11.55 5.17
N ALA A 186 13.62 11.44 6.11
CA ALA A 186 12.25 10.97 5.92
C ALA A 186 11.36 12.05 5.29
#